data_AF-A0A7C1PBS1-F1
#
_entry.id   AF-A0A7C1PBS1-F1
#
_cell.length_a   1.000
_cell.length_b   1.000
_cell.length_c   1.000
_cell.angle_alpha   90.00
_cell.angle_beta   90.00
_cell.angle_gamma   90.00
#
_symmetry.space_group_name_H-M   'P 1'
#
loop_
_entity.id
_entity.type
_entity.pdbx_description
1 polymer ?
#
loop_
_entity_poly.entity_id
_entity_poly.type
_entity_poly.pdbx_seq_one_letter_code
_entity_poly.pdbx_strand_id
1 'polypeptide(L)'
;MPSAAMNDALLCTCSSILLLIYSPFLCHTQDGSHLICTQPVVDKGRCKAGVVLSHTFELKNVGQELLVIRRVESACGCIKLAVGAQELRGGEITALTVEIATLTQPDGLQRWPIRLYYQSPSDEKAARERTLELAIQARIVREVDIQPSRLVISTRGATKHTITITDHRPRTFTIRRISSVSPFVTATILKHADSRHEIMVQVQDQLPEGEHDGSVSIWTDDAEYREIRIPVLILRQPNKQVVWTPDEVIFYLQSGQPSSQLVQIRSLTAEPVRIVNAVSDHPAVQVKFPQESRRMTAVRISVSPATVSTSGTALVRVELSKPRAETLLIPIRWAFSNPKR
;
A
#
# COMPACT_ATOMS: atom_id res chain seq x y z
N MET A 1 -46.84 -91.55 64.06
CA MET A 1 -45.70 -91.02 64.85
C MET A 1 -44.49 -90.92 63.92
N PRO A 2 -43.71 -89.83 63.91
CA PRO A 2 -44.11 -88.42 63.94
C PRO A 2 -43.55 -87.58 62.75
N SER A 3 -43.97 -86.31 62.74
CA SER A 3 -43.26 -85.08 62.33
C SER A 3 -43.03 -84.81 60.82
N ALA A 4 -43.74 -83.89 60.15
CA ALA A 4 -43.91 -82.43 60.33
C ALA A 4 -42.74 -81.59 59.77
N ALA A 5 -43.02 -80.83 58.71
CA ALA A 5 -42.57 -79.45 58.49
C ALA A 5 -43.46 -78.82 57.41
N MET A 6 -43.72 -77.53 57.56
CA MET A 6 -44.97 -76.84 57.25
C MET A 6 -44.66 -75.56 56.47
N ASN A 7 -45.60 -75.19 55.57
CA ASN A 7 -45.90 -73.88 54.97
C ASN A 7 -44.95 -73.35 53.86
N ASP A 8 -45.43 -73.22 52.60
CA ASP A 8 -46.40 -72.25 52.03
C ASP A 8 -45.75 -70.87 51.78
N ALA A 9 -46.03 -70.07 50.74
CA ALA A 9 -46.71 -70.13 49.44
C ALA A 9 -46.71 -68.66 48.92
N LEU A 10 -47.17 -68.44 47.68
CA LEU A 10 -47.58 -67.16 47.03
C LEU A 10 -46.51 -66.31 46.30
N LEU A 11 -46.77 -65.66 45.15
CA LEU A 11 -47.69 -65.79 43.98
C LEU A 11 -47.52 -64.52 43.08
N CYS A 12 -47.93 -64.64 41.81
CA CYS A 12 -48.39 -63.57 40.85
C CYS A 12 -47.35 -62.59 40.25
N THR A 13 -47.03 -62.50 38.94
CA THR A 13 -47.75 -62.29 37.65
C THR A 13 -48.05 -60.83 37.24
N CYS A 14 -47.58 -60.48 36.02
CA CYS A 14 -48.10 -59.57 34.97
C CYS A 14 -48.30 -58.04 35.18
N SER A 15 -47.70 -57.24 34.28
CA SER A 15 -48.37 -56.36 33.27
C SER A 15 -47.83 -54.92 33.12
N SER A 16 -47.83 -54.49 31.86
CA SER A 16 -47.43 -53.25 31.13
C SER A 16 -47.84 -51.89 31.72
N ILE A 17 -47.10 -50.80 31.40
CA ILE A 17 -47.62 -49.40 31.22
C ILE A 17 -46.66 -48.53 30.36
N LEU A 18 -47.30 -47.74 29.49
CA LEU A 18 -46.82 -46.77 28.49
C LEU A 18 -46.39 -45.43 29.12
N LEU A 19 -45.32 -44.76 28.66
CA LEU A 19 -44.97 -43.38 29.06
C LEU A 19 -44.60 -42.53 27.83
N LEU A 20 -45.56 -41.68 27.43
CA LEU A 20 -45.43 -40.58 26.47
C LEU A 20 -44.68 -39.41 27.14
N ILE A 21 -43.49 -39.09 26.64
CA ILE A 21 -42.76 -37.88 27.07
C ILE A 21 -42.97 -36.79 26.02
N TYR A 22 -43.93 -35.91 26.31
CA TYR A 22 -44.13 -34.62 25.65
C TYR A 22 -42.94 -33.71 26.03
N SER A 23 -41.99 -33.52 25.12
CA SER A 23 -40.91 -32.55 25.32
C SER A 23 -41.39 -31.16 24.88
N PRO A 24 -41.35 -30.13 25.75
CA PRO A 24 -41.72 -28.79 25.35
C PRO A 24 -40.72 -28.26 24.33
N PHE A 25 -41.24 -27.68 23.25
CA PHE A 25 -40.48 -26.87 22.31
C PHE A 25 -39.64 -25.85 23.10
N LEU A 26 -38.33 -26.08 23.15
CA LEU A 26 -37.37 -25.05 23.48
C LEU A 26 -37.55 -23.95 22.43
N CYS A 27 -38.08 -22.81 22.88
CA CYS A 27 -38.12 -21.57 22.13
C CYS A 27 -36.69 -21.31 21.64
N HIS A 28 -36.48 -21.46 20.34
CA HIS A 28 -35.22 -21.19 19.69
C HIS A 28 -34.99 -19.68 19.88
N THR A 29 -34.07 -19.32 20.78
CA THR A 29 -33.50 -17.97 20.82
C THR A 29 -32.90 -17.70 19.45
N GLN A 30 -33.60 -16.90 18.64
CA GLN A 30 -33.11 -16.41 17.36
C GLN A 30 -31.75 -15.77 17.60
N ASP A 31 -30.74 -16.29 16.92
CA ASP A 31 -29.41 -15.71 16.81
C ASP A 31 -29.58 -14.25 16.32
N GLY A 32 -29.41 -13.31 17.25
CA GLY A 32 -30.16 -12.06 17.29
C GLY A 32 -29.49 -10.83 16.68
N SER A 33 -28.39 -11.00 15.95
CA SER A 33 -27.66 -9.89 15.34
C SER A 33 -26.93 -10.27 14.04
N HIS A 34 -27.66 -10.22 12.93
CA HIS A 34 -27.13 -10.48 11.59
C HIS A 34 -27.27 -9.26 10.68
N LEU A 35 -26.17 -8.92 10.00
CA LEU A 35 -26.16 -7.98 8.89
C LEU A 35 -26.47 -8.77 7.62
N ILE A 36 -27.48 -8.37 6.85
CA ILE A 36 -27.85 -9.04 5.61
C ILE A 36 -27.71 -8.10 4.42
N CYS A 37 -27.40 -8.69 3.27
CA CYS A 37 -27.56 -8.07 1.96
C CYS A 37 -28.45 -8.98 1.12
N THR A 38 -29.54 -8.45 0.58
CA THR A 38 -30.52 -9.24 -0.19
C THR A 38 -29.91 -9.85 -1.46
N GLN A 39 -28.92 -9.16 -2.05
CA GLN A 39 -28.19 -9.60 -3.23
C GLN A 39 -26.68 -9.52 -2.95
N PRO A 40 -26.09 -10.51 -2.26
CA PRO A 40 -24.68 -10.47 -1.89
C PRO A 40 -23.76 -10.67 -3.10
N VAL A 41 -24.27 -11.27 -4.19
CA VAL A 41 -23.56 -11.41 -5.46
C VAL A 41 -24.38 -10.74 -6.54
N VAL A 42 -23.78 -9.80 -7.27
CA VAL A 42 -24.40 -9.13 -8.41
C VAL A 42 -23.61 -9.39 -9.69
N ASP A 43 -24.31 -9.71 -10.78
CA ASP A 43 -23.74 -9.74 -12.12
C ASP A 43 -24.13 -8.44 -12.85
N LYS A 44 -23.13 -7.71 -13.33
CA LYS A 44 -23.29 -6.46 -14.08
C LYS A 44 -23.30 -6.69 -15.59
N GLY A 45 -23.24 -7.94 -16.03
CA GLY A 45 -23.25 -8.32 -17.43
C GLY A 45 -21.98 -7.86 -18.14
N ARG A 46 -22.13 -7.27 -19.32
CA ARG A 46 -21.00 -6.74 -20.10
C ARG A 46 -20.69 -5.32 -19.64
N CYS A 47 -19.41 -5.06 -19.35
CA CYS A 47 -18.94 -3.75 -18.93
C CYS A 47 -17.72 -3.35 -19.75
N LYS A 48 -17.60 -2.06 -20.07
CA LYS A 48 -16.53 -1.55 -20.92
C LYS A 48 -15.27 -1.30 -20.10
N ALA A 49 -14.12 -1.73 -20.62
CA ALA A 49 -12.84 -1.35 -20.04
C ALA A 49 -12.63 0.17 -20.16
N GLY A 50 -12.05 0.79 -19.13
CA GLY A 50 -11.80 2.24 -19.08
C GLY A 50 -12.93 3.08 -18.46
N VAL A 51 -14.10 2.49 -18.22
CA VAL A 51 -15.25 3.13 -17.56
C VAL A 51 -15.38 2.61 -16.13
N VAL A 52 -15.52 3.51 -15.14
CA VAL A 52 -15.69 3.10 -13.75
C VAL A 52 -17.01 2.33 -13.59
N LEU A 53 -16.91 1.11 -13.07
CA LEU A 53 -18.07 0.30 -12.73
C LEU A 53 -18.50 0.62 -11.31
N SER A 54 -19.72 1.11 -11.13
CA SER A 54 -20.27 1.44 -9.81
C SER A 54 -21.46 0.54 -9.45
N HIS A 55 -21.50 0.09 -8.20
CA HIS A 55 -22.62 -0.62 -7.62
C HIS A 55 -22.74 -0.30 -6.13
N THR A 56 -23.97 -0.25 -5.63
CA THR A 56 -24.27 -0.01 -4.22
C THR A 56 -25.03 -1.19 -3.66
N PHE A 57 -24.44 -1.85 -2.66
CA PHE A 57 -25.11 -2.87 -1.87
C PHE A 57 -25.92 -2.22 -0.76
N GLU A 58 -27.14 -2.70 -0.55
CA GLU A 58 -27.96 -2.35 0.61
C GLU A 58 -27.69 -3.36 1.73
N LEU A 59 -27.29 -2.85 2.89
CA LEU A 59 -26.95 -3.63 4.07
C LEU A 59 -27.95 -3.33 5.18
N LYS A 60 -28.63 -4.35 5.68
CA LYS A 60 -29.66 -4.19 6.71
C LYS A 60 -29.30 -4.95 7.97
N ASN A 61 -29.39 -4.27 9.12
CA ASN A 61 -29.37 -4.96 10.40
C ASN A 61 -30.77 -5.53 10.67
N VAL A 62 -30.92 -6.85 10.62
CA VAL A 62 -32.20 -7.51 10.93
C VAL A 62 -32.31 -7.93 12.39
N GLY A 63 -31.24 -7.79 13.17
CA GLY A 63 -31.25 -8.03 14.60
C GLY A 63 -31.90 -6.89 15.38
N GLN A 64 -31.97 -7.06 16.69
CA GLN A 64 -32.41 -6.01 17.62
C GLN A 64 -31.23 -5.22 18.20
N GLU A 65 -30.03 -5.82 18.19
CA GLU A 65 -28.82 -5.23 18.75
C GLU A 65 -28.16 -4.23 17.80
N LEU A 66 -27.29 -3.37 18.35
CA LEU A 66 -26.42 -2.50 17.58
C LEU A 66 -25.35 -3.33 16.86
N LEU A 67 -25.20 -3.14 15.55
CA LEU A 67 -24.09 -3.67 14.77
C LEU A 67 -23.10 -2.56 14.40
N VAL A 68 -21.81 -2.84 14.55
CA VAL A 68 -20.72 -1.93 14.18
C VAL A 68 -19.88 -2.56 13.07
N ILE A 69 -19.85 -1.93 11.90
CA ILE A 69 -18.98 -2.26 10.78
C ILE A 69 -17.57 -1.78 11.11
N ARG A 70 -16.64 -2.72 11.28
CA ARG A 70 -15.25 -2.44 11.65
C ARG A 70 -14.40 -2.05 10.45
N ARG A 71 -14.53 -2.81 9.36
CA ARG A 71 -13.76 -2.63 8.14
C ARG A 71 -14.43 -3.29 6.96
N VAL A 72 -14.12 -2.77 5.77
CA VAL A 72 -14.52 -3.37 4.50
C VAL A 72 -13.26 -3.50 3.66
N GLU A 73 -13.00 -4.71 3.20
CA GLU A 73 -11.79 -5.06 2.46
C GLU A 73 -12.14 -5.55 1.06
N SER A 74 -11.21 -5.31 0.15
CA SER A 74 -11.25 -5.86 -1.20
C SER A 74 -9.89 -6.43 -1.56
N ALA A 75 -9.87 -7.42 -2.46
CA ALA A 75 -8.63 -8.10 -2.85
C ALA A 75 -7.77 -7.31 -3.84
N CYS A 76 -8.26 -6.19 -4.39
CA CYS A 76 -7.62 -5.44 -5.46
C CYS A 76 -7.65 -3.94 -5.18
N GLY A 77 -6.50 -3.26 -5.34
CA GLY A 77 -6.42 -1.79 -5.24
C GLY A 77 -7.19 -1.02 -6.33
N CYS A 78 -7.82 -1.73 -7.27
CA CYS A 78 -8.71 -1.16 -8.27
C CYS A 78 -10.10 -0.80 -7.73
N ILE A 79 -10.41 -1.17 -6.48
CA ILE A 79 -11.73 -1.00 -5.86
C ILE A 79 -11.67 0.10 -4.81
N LYS A 80 -12.59 1.06 -4.91
CA LYS A 80 -12.84 2.08 -3.91
C LYS A 80 -14.17 1.76 -3.21
N LEU A 81 -14.13 1.75 -1.88
CA LEU A 81 -15.25 1.39 -1.02
C LEU A 81 -15.70 2.61 -0.20
N ALA A 82 -17.00 2.84 -0.12
CA ALA A 82 -17.60 3.87 0.73
C ALA A 82 -18.81 3.31 1.46
N VAL A 83 -18.77 3.33 2.79
CA VAL A 83 -19.86 2.89 3.68
C VAL A 83 -20.61 4.13 4.15
N GLY A 84 -21.95 4.12 4.05
CA GLY A 84 -22.78 5.26 4.46
C GLY A 84 -22.83 5.49 5.98
N ALA A 85 -22.88 4.41 6.76
CA ALA A 85 -22.91 4.45 8.21
C ALA A 85 -22.20 3.21 8.78
N GLN A 86 -21.33 3.42 9.76
CA GLN A 86 -20.58 2.33 10.41
C GLN A 86 -21.33 1.69 11.58
N GLU A 87 -22.35 2.35 12.11
CA GLU A 87 -23.17 1.87 13.21
C GLU A 87 -24.61 1.73 12.74
N LEU A 88 -25.24 0.58 13.03
CA LEU A 88 -26.59 0.24 12.61
C LEU A 88 -27.37 -0.32 13.78
N ARG A 89 -28.38 0.40 14.25
CA ARG A 89 -29.37 -0.13 15.19
C ARG A 89 -30.23 -1.20 14.51
N GLY A 90 -30.96 -1.96 15.32
CA GLY A 90 -31.89 -2.95 14.80
C GLY A 90 -32.89 -2.34 13.81
N GLY A 91 -33.00 -2.94 12.62
CA GLY A 91 -33.85 -2.49 11.53
C GLY A 91 -33.22 -1.44 10.60
N GLU A 92 -32.10 -0.81 10.97
CA GLU A 92 -31.46 0.23 10.14
C GLU A 92 -30.79 -0.35 8.89
N ILE A 93 -30.71 0.50 7.86
CA ILE A 93 -30.15 0.19 6.55
C ILE A 93 -29.02 1.17 6.25
N THR A 94 -27.95 0.66 5.63
CA THR A 94 -26.88 1.48 5.09
C THR A 94 -26.44 1.01 3.71
N ALA A 95 -25.82 1.92 2.98
CA ALA A 95 -25.28 1.67 1.66
C ALA A 95 -23.78 1.36 1.73
N LEU A 96 -23.35 0.32 1.03
CA LEU A 96 -21.94 0.11 0.67
C LEU A 96 -21.78 0.37 -0.83
N THR A 97 -21.20 1.51 -1.17
CA THR A 97 -20.88 1.87 -2.56
C THR A 97 -19.50 1.34 -2.94
N VAL A 98 -19.45 0.68 -4.09
CA VAL A 98 -18.27 0.03 -4.64
C VAL A 98 -18.02 0.61 -6.03
N GLU A 99 -16.87 1.26 -6.21
CA GLU A 99 -16.40 1.77 -7.48
C GLU A 99 -15.18 0.97 -7.94
N ILE A 100 -15.23 0.39 -9.13
CA ILE A 100 -14.17 -0.45 -9.69
C ILE A 100 -13.57 0.25 -10.91
N ALA A 101 -12.28 0.58 -10.83
CA ALA A 101 -11.50 1.07 -11.95
C ALA A 101 -11.25 -0.08 -12.94
N THR A 102 -11.96 -0.06 -14.07
CA THR A 102 -11.92 -1.15 -15.07
C THR A 102 -10.77 -1.03 -16.06
N LEU A 103 -10.06 0.11 -16.12
CA LEU A 103 -9.03 0.38 -17.13
C LEU A 103 -7.90 -0.67 -17.12
N THR A 104 -7.44 -1.07 -15.94
CA THR A 104 -6.35 -2.04 -15.77
C THR A 104 -6.86 -3.48 -15.68
N GLN A 105 -8.17 -3.71 -15.79
CA GLN A 105 -8.74 -5.05 -15.65
C GLN A 105 -8.53 -5.85 -16.94
N PRO A 106 -8.20 -7.15 -16.84
CA PRO A 106 -8.12 -8.00 -18.02
C PRO A 106 -9.49 -8.12 -18.71
N ASP A 107 -9.45 -8.29 -20.03
CA ASP A 107 -10.64 -8.61 -20.82
C ASP A 107 -11.23 -9.97 -20.38
N GLY A 108 -12.55 -10.13 -20.50
CA GLY A 108 -13.24 -11.36 -20.13
C GLY A 108 -13.93 -11.32 -18.76
N LEU A 109 -14.27 -12.50 -18.22
CA LEU A 109 -15.05 -12.62 -17.00
C LEU A 109 -14.20 -12.30 -15.77
N GLN A 110 -14.63 -11.31 -15.00
CA GLN A 110 -14.00 -10.85 -13.77
C GLN A 110 -14.95 -11.01 -12.58
N ARG A 111 -14.37 -11.28 -11.40
CA ARG A 111 -15.08 -11.34 -10.12
C ARG A 111 -14.28 -10.58 -9.07
N TRP A 112 -14.92 -9.63 -8.39
CA TRP A 112 -14.33 -8.83 -7.33
C TRP A 112 -14.97 -9.17 -5.99
N PRO A 113 -14.33 -10.00 -5.15
CA PRO A 113 -14.81 -10.30 -3.81
C PRO A 113 -14.56 -9.12 -2.87
N ILE A 114 -15.51 -8.89 -1.97
CA ILE A 114 -15.50 -7.83 -0.96
C ILE A 114 -15.89 -8.48 0.37
N ARG A 115 -15.12 -8.21 1.42
CA ARG A 115 -15.38 -8.74 2.76
C ARG A 115 -15.67 -7.60 3.72
N LEU A 116 -16.83 -7.65 4.34
CA LEU A 116 -17.26 -6.69 5.34
C LEU A 116 -17.21 -7.35 6.71
N TYR A 117 -16.52 -6.73 7.65
CA TYR A 117 -16.34 -7.24 8.99
C TYR A 117 -17.11 -6.38 9.97
N TYR A 118 -17.91 -7.01 10.83
CA TYR A 118 -18.81 -6.34 11.74
C TYR A 118 -18.93 -7.09 13.07
N GLN A 119 -19.40 -6.42 14.12
CA GLN A 119 -19.61 -7.05 15.43
C GLN A 119 -20.78 -6.40 16.18
N SER A 120 -21.35 -7.14 17.13
CA SER A 120 -22.29 -6.61 18.12
C SER A 120 -21.51 -6.27 19.41
N PRO A 121 -21.53 -5.02 19.91
CA PRO A 121 -20.87 -4.65 21.17
C PRO A 121 -21.55 -5.23 22.42
N SER A 122 -22.83 -5.59 22.35
CA SER A 122 -23.62 -6.09 23.49
C SER A 122 -23.42 -7.58 23.79
N ASP A 123 -22.72 -8.30 22.93
CA ASP A 123 -22.49 -9.73 23.06
C ASP A 123 -21.26 -10.01 23.97
N GLU A 124 -21.47 -10.03 25.30
CA GLU A 124 -20.42 -10.16 26.32
C GLU A 124 -19.59 -11.47 26.24
N LYS A 125 -20.10 -12.52 25.58
CA LYS A 125 -19.34 -13.77 25.32
C LYS A 125 -18.79 -13.84 23.89
N ALA A 126 -19.15 -12.90 23.03
CA ALA A 126 -18.78 -12.86 21.63
C ALA A 126 -18.80 -11.44 21.06
N ALA A 127 -17.84 -10.60 21.47
CA ALA A 127 -17.23 -9.62 20.55
C ALA A 127 -16.48 -10.35 19.41
N ARG A 128 -17.09 -11.39 18.82
CA ARG A 128 -16.59 -12.15 17.68
C ARG A 128 -16.88 -11.31 16.45
N GLU A 129 -15.81 -10.91 15.78
CA GLU A 129 -15.91 -10.30 14.46
C GLU A 129 -16.60 -11.29 13.51
N ARG A 130 -17.73 -10.88 12.95
CA ARG A 130 -18.50 -11.59 11.93
C ARG A 130 -18.13 -11.04 10.56
N THR A 131 -18.25 -11.87 9.52
CA THR A 131 -17.91 -11.49 8.15
C THR A 131 -19.13 -11.65 7.23
N LEU A 132 -19.42 -10.64 6.43
CA LEU A 132 -20.35 -10.68 5.31
C LEU A 132 -19.54 -10.64 4.00
N GLU A 133 -19.68 -11.68 3.18
CA GLU A 133 -19.02 -11.75 1.87
C GLU A 133 -19.96 -11.23 0.78
N LEU A 134 -19.43 -10.30 -0.03
CA LEU A 134 -20.11 -9.72 -1.17
C LEU A 134 -19.25 -9.92 -2.43
N ALA A 135 -19.86 -9.93 -3.60
CA ALA A 135 -19.12 -9.99 -4.85
C ALA A 135 -19.83 -9.26 -6.00
N ILE A 136 -19.02 -8.62 -6.83
CA ILE A 136 -19.45 -8.08 -8.12
C ILE A 136 -18.82 -8.92 -9.22
N GLN A 137 -19.60 -9.31 -10.22
CA GLN A 137 -19.14 -10.01 -11.41
C GLN A 137 -19.49 -9.22 -12.66
N ALA A 138 -18.61 -9.25 -13.65
CA ALA A 138 -18.88 -8.67 -14.96
C ALA A 138 -17.96 -9.29 -16.02
N ARG A 139 -18.38 -9.24 -17.28
CA ARG A 139 -17.52 -9.47 -18.44
C ARG A 139 -16.98 -8.13 -18.92
N ILE A 140 -15.69 -7.89 -18.72
CA ILE A 140 -14.99 -6.73 -19.26
C ILE A 140 -14.80 -6.91 -20.77
N VAL A 141 -15.09 -5.85 -21.51
CA VAL A 141 -14.95 -5.77 -22.98
C VAL A 141 -14.10 -4.55 -23.33
N ARG A 142 -12.97 -4.77 -24.01
CA ARG A 142 -12.04 -3.71 -24.42
C ARG A 142 -12.26 -3.29 -25.87
N GLU A 143 -12.98 -2.18 -26.05
CA GLU A 143 -13.20 -1.53 -27.36
C GLU A 143 -12.29 -0.31 -27.58
N VAL A 144 -11.83 0.30 -26.48
CA VAL A 144 -10.80 1.35 -26.47
C VAL A 144 -9.57 0.78 -25.79
N ASP A 145 -8.46 0.69 -26.51
CA ASP A 145 -7.18 0.23 -26.00
C ASP A 145 -6.32 1.39 -25.52
N ILE A 146 -5.67 1.22 -24.37
CA ILE A 146 -4.80 2.22 -23.78
C ILE A 146 -3.50 1.54 -23.38
N GLN A 147 -2.40 1.93 -24.03
CA GLN A 147 -1.09 1.34 -23.85
C GLN A 147 -0.05 2.38 -23.42
N PRO A 148 0.57 2.24 -22.24
CA PRO A 148 0.21 1.28 -21.18
C PRO A 148 -1.07 1.71 -20.43
N SER A 149 -1.83 0.75 -19.90
CA SER A 149 -3.03 1.02 -19.07
C SER A 149 -2.70 1.51 -17.66
N ARG A 150 -1.44 1.34 -17.24
CA ARG A 150 -0.82 1.96 -16.06
C ARG A 150 0.60 2.37 -16.43
N LEU A 151 0.95 3.63 -16.24
CA LEU A 151 2.27 4.14 -16.54
C LEU A 151 3.14 4.10 -15.29
N VAL A 152 4.20 3.28 -15.30
CA VAL A 152 5.18 3.23 -14.22
C VAL A 152 6.49 3.82 -14.72
N ILE A 153 6.97 4.86 -14.07
CA ILE A 153 8.17 5.62 -14.46
C ILE A 153 9.19 5.52 -13.34
N SER A 154 10.40 5.05 -13.64
CA SER A 154 11.55 5.21 -12.75
C SER A 154 12.53 6.19 -13.39
N THR A 155 12.85 7.27 -12.68
CA THR A 155 13.69 8.35 -13.24
C THR A 155 14.58 8.99 -12.18
N ARG A 156 15.74 9.49 -12.60
CA ARG A 156 16.64 10.37 -11.82
C ARG A 156 16.54 11.84 -12.24
N GLY A 157 15.82 12.10 -13.34
CA GLY A 157 15.79 13.38 -14.04
C GLY A 157 14.43 13.66 -14.68
N ALA A 158 14.32 14.76 -15.43
CA ALA A 158 13.20 14.95 -16.35
C ALA A 158 13.16 13.81 -17.40
N THR A 159 11.97 13.37 -17.78
CA THR A 159 11.79 12.28 -18.74
C THR A 159 10.45 12.37 -19.46
N LYS A 160 10.34 11.73 -20.62
CA LYS A 160 9.15 11.71 -21.49
C LYS A 160 8.74 10.28 -21.77
N HIS A 161 7.44 10.01 -21.68
CA HIS A 161 6.84 8.72 -21.95
C HIS A 161 5.62 8.91 -22.85
N THR A 162 5.33 7.92 -23.68
CA THR A 162 4.18 7.97 -24.58
C THR A 162 3.10 7.01 -24.10
N ILE A 163 1.86 7.51 -24.05
CA ILE A 163 0.64 6.73 -23.92
C ILE A 163 -0.03 6.73 -25.29
N THR A 164 -0.41 5.55 -25.77
CA THR A 164 -1.18 5.38 -27.01
C THR A 164 -2.61 4.99 -26.64
N ILE A 165 -3.59 5.70 -27.20
CA ILE A 165 -5.00 5.33 -27.11
C ILE A 165 -5.48 4.95 -28.50
N THR A 166 -6.09 3.79 -28.63
CA THR A 166 -6.67 3.30 -29.89
C THR A 166 -8.15 3.01 -29.67
N ASP A 167 -9.03 3.70 -30.40
CA ASP A 167 -10.46 3.44 -30.40
C ASP A 167 -10.80 2.49 -31.55
N HIS A 168 -11.24 1.27 -31.23
CA HIS A 168 -11.61 0.26 -32.22
C HIS A 168 -13.07 0.36 -32.68
N ARG A 169 -13.84 1.33 -32.15
CA ARG A 169 -15.24 1.50 -32.50
C ARG A 169 -15.38 2.24 -33.84
N PRO A 170 -16.47 2.01 -34.60
CA PRO A 170 -16.73 2.74 -35.84
C PRO A 170 -16.88 4.25 -35.65
N ARG A 171 -17.40 4.67 -34.48
CA ARG A 171 -17.49 6.07 -34.07
C ARG A 171 -16.42 6.33 -33.04
N THR A 172 -15.38 7.05 -33.43
CA THR A 172 -14.28 7.42 -32.54
C THR A 172 -14.61 8.68 -31.75
N PHE A 173 -13.92 8.88 -30.63
CA PHE A 173 -14.03 10.10 -29.83
C PHE A 173 -12.91 11.10 -30.14
N THR A 174 -13.18 12.36 -29.80
CA THR A 174 -12.21 13.45 -29.80
C THR A 174 -11.78 13.78 -28.37
N ILE A 175 -10.47 13.97 -28.15
CA ILE A 175 -9.95 14.43 -26.86
C ILE A 175 -10.22 15.93 -26.71
N ARG A 176 -10.94 16.31 -25.66
CA ARG A 176 -11.24 17.71 -25.32
C ARG A 176 -10.19 18.35 -24.43
N ARG A 177 -9.70 17.60 -23.44
CA ARG A 177 -8.78 18.09 -22.43
C ARG A 177 -7.95 16.97 -21.84
N ILE A 178 -6.72 17.30 -21.45
CA ILE A 178 -5.86 16.42 -20.65
C ILE A 178 -5.41 17.19 -19.41
N SER A 179 -5.34 16.55 -18.26
CA SER A 179 -4.65 17.10 -17.09
C SER A 179 -4.02 16.00 -16.25
N SER A 180 -2.98 16.38 -15.51
CA SER A 180 -2.43 15.56 -14.44
C SER A 180 -2.84 16.12 -13.07
N VAL A 181 -2.92 15.23 -12.08
CA VAL A 181 -3.08 15.61 -10.67
C VAL A 181 -1.79 16.12 -10.03
N SER A 182 -0.62 15.83 -10.64
CA SER A 182 0.67 16.30 -10.14
C SER A 182 1.12 17.57 -10.89
N PRO A 183 1.56 18.63 -10.19
CA PRO A 183 2.07 19.84 -10.84
C PRO A 183 3.39 19.62 -11.60
N PHE A 184 4.09 18.52 -11.31
CA PHE A 184 5.37 18.16 -11.95
C PHE A 184 5.19 17.24 -13.17
N VAL A 185 3.95 16.92 -13.52
CA VAL A 185 3.62 16.04 -14.65
C VAL A 185 2.77 16.81 -15.64
N THR A 186 3.25 16.90 -16.87
CA THR A 186 2.53 17.53 -17.98
C THR A 186 2.16 16.47 -18.99
N ALA A 187 0.99 16.60 -19.61
CA ALA A 187 0.53 15.66 -20.62
C ALA A 187 0.00 16.44 -21.83
N THR A 188 0.51 16.11 -23.02
CA THR A 188 0.24 16.83 -24.26
C THR A 188 -0.04 15.85 -25.39
N ILE A 189 -0.88 16.23 -26.34
CA ILE A 189 -1.16 15.42 -27.52
C ILE A 189 0.00 15.62 -28.50
N LEU A 190 0.69 14.53 -28.86
CA LEU A 190 1.74 14.54 -29.88
C LEU A 190 1.18 14.40 -31.28
N LYS A 191 0.25 13.45 -31.44
CA LYS A 191 -0.33 13.10 -32.73
C LYS A 191 -1.78 12.71 -32.54
N HIS A 192 -2.60 13.24 -33.43
CA HIS A 192 -4.02 12.93 -33.53
C HIS A 192 -4.25 12.28 -34.90
N ALA A 193 -4.68 11.03 -34.91
CA ALA A 193 -5.25 10.35 -36.08
C ALA A 193 -6.64 9.83 -35.69
N ASP A 194 -7.53 9.65 -36.66
CA ASP A 194 -8.97 9.44 -36.41
C ASP A 194 -9.30 8.40 -35.32
N SER A 195 -8.56 7.29 -35.26
CA SER A 195 -8.74 6.22 -34.27
C SER A 195 -7.58 6.03 -33.30
N ARG A 196 -6.48 6.79 -33.43
CA ARG A 196 -5.26 6.62 -32.63
C ARG A 196 -4.70 7.95 -32.16
N HIS A 197 -4.60 8.08 -30.84
CA HIS A 197 -4.10 9.27 -30.16
C HIS A 197 -2.79 8.95 -29.43
N GLU A 198 -1.74 9.73 -29.68
CA GLU A 198 -0.47 9.62 -28.96
C GLU A 198 -0.32 10.79 -28.00
N ILE A 199 -0.17 10.48 -26.72
CA ILE A 199 -0.07 11.45 -25.63
C ILE A 199 1.33 11.35 -25.02
N MET A 200 2.07 12.45 -25.04
CA MET A 200 3.34 12.58 -24.32
C MET A 200 3.07 13.00 -22.89
N VAL A 201 3.47 12.15 -21.96
CA VAL A 201 3.57 12.46 -20.54
C VAL A 201 5.02 12.84 -20.24
N GLN A 202 5.23 14.07 -19.75
CA GLN A 202 6.54 14.58 -19.38
C GLN A 202 6.58 14.82 -17.87
N VAL A 203 7.57 14.19 -17.23
CA VAL A 203 7.93 14.41 -15.83
C VAL A 203 9.01 15.48 -15.76
N GLN A 204 8.78 16.51 -14.95
CA GLN A 204 9.71 17.62 -14.75
C GLN A 204 10.85 17.25 -13.81
N ASP A 205 11.96 17.98 -13.88
CA ASP A 205 13.15 17.66 -13.09
C ASP A 205 13.03 18.04 -11.61
N GLN A 206 12.15 19.00 -11.32
CA GLN A 206 11.89 19.53 -9.97
C GLN A 206 11.07 18.56 -9.10
N LEU A 207 10.63 17.42 -9.64
CA LEU A 207 9.92 16.40 -8.87
C LEU A 207 10.80 15.94 -7.69
N PRO A 208 10.33 16.06 -6.43
CA PRO A 208 11.09 15.62 -5.25
C PRO A 208 11.43 14.12 -5.29
N GLU A 209 12.54 13.72 -4.64
CA GLU A 209 12.89 12.30 -4.49
C GLU A 209 11.80 11.52 -3.76
N GLY A 210 11.61 10.25 -4.12
CA GLY A 210 10.60 9.37 -3.53
C GLY A 210 9.57 8.83 -4.51
N GLU A 211 8.51 8.26 -3.95
CA GLU A 211 7.38 7.69 -4.69
C GLU A 211 6.26 8.73 -4.84
N HIS A 212 5.76 8.88 -6.06
CA HIS A 212 4.65 9.76 -6.39
C HIS A 212 3.59 8.97 -7.15
N ASP A 213 2.46 8.71 -6.49
CA ASP A 213 1.27 8.10 -7.13
C ASP A 213 0.31 9.21 -7.59
N GLY A 214 -0.34 8.99 -8.71
CA GLY A 214 -1.26 9.94 -9.32
C GLY A 214 -1.91 9.39 -10.57
N SER A 215 -2.45 10.30 -11.38
CA SER A 215 -3.09 9.94 -12.64
C SER A 215 -2.99 11.04 -13.69
N VAL A 216 -3.13 10.63 -14.93
CA VAL A 216 -3.40 11.49 -16.08
C VAL A 216 -4.86 11.23 -16.48
N SER A 217 -5.68 12.26 -16.40
CA SER A 217 -7.09 12.20 -16.82
C SER A 217 -7.24 12.84 -18.19
N ILE A 218 -8.04 12.19 -19.03
CA ILE A 218 -8.29 12.56 -20.42
C ILE A 218 -9.79 12.65 -20.58
N TRP A 219 -10.28 13.84 -20.93
CA TRP A 219 -11.70 14.10 -21.15
C TRP A 219 -11.99 14.07 -22.64
N THR A 220 -13.04 13.35 -23.01
CA THR A 220 -13.46 13.19 -24.41
C THR A 220 -14.85 13.79 -24.64
N ASP A 221 -15.29 13.81 -25.91
CA ASP A 221 -16.66 14.14 -26.30
C ASP A 221 -17.64 12.95 -26.25
N ASP A 222 -17.16 11.76 -25.90
CA ASP A 222 -17.94 10.54 -25.83
C ASP A 222 -18.67 10.42 -24.49
N ALA A 223 -19.97 10.08 -24.55
CA ALA A 223 -20.82 10.01 -23.37
C ALA A 223 -20.52 8.81 -22.47
N GLU A 224 -19.97 7.73 -23.02
CA GLU A 224 -19.54 6.53 -22.31
C GLU A 224 -18.10 6.70 -21.79
N TYR A 225 -17.21 7.30 -22.59
CA TYR A 225 -15.79 7.53 -22.28
C TYR A 225 -15.48 8.97 -21.87
N ARG A 226 -16.37 9.60 -21.08
CA ARG A 226 -16.25 11.03 -20.70
C ARG A 226 -14.93 11.39 -20.03
N GLU A 227 -14.44 10.53 -19.15
CA GLU A 227 -13.14 10.64 -18.49
C GLU A 227 -12.45 9.28 -18.52
N ILE A 228 -11.27 9.25 -19.14
CA ILE A 228 -10.34 8.13 -19.08
C ILE A 228 -9.23 8.53 -18.10
N ARG A 229 -9.10 7.80 -16.99
CA ARG A 229 -8.10 8.06 -15.96
C ARG A 229 -7.02 7.00 -15.97
N ILE A 230 -5.81 7.37 -16.39
CA ILE A 230 -4.65 6.48 -16.49
C ILE A 230 -3.81 6.64 -15.23
N PRO A 231 -3.65 5.60 -14.39
CA PRO A 231 -2.81 5.67 -13.21
C PRO A 231 -1.34 5.83 -13.59
N VAL A 232 -0.63 6.70 -12.88
CA VAL A 232 0.79 6.97 -13.08
C VAL A 232 1.52 6.84 -11.75
N LEU A 233 2.48 5.91 -11.68
CA LEU A 233 3.38 5.75 -10.55
C LEU A 233 4.77 6.22 -10.95
N ILE A 234 5.32 7.21 -10.26
CA ILE A 234 6.66 7.76 -10.51
C ILE A 234 7.56 7.47 -9.33
N LEU A 235 8.62 6.72 -9.58
CA LEU A 235 9.72 6.47 -8.64
C LEU A 235 10.87 7.43 -8.98
N ARG A 236 10.93 8.58 -8.30
CA ARG A 236 12.04 9.54 -8.41
C ARG A 236 13.21 9.03 -7.57
N GLN A 237 14.18 8.44 -8.25
CA GLN A 237 15.41 7.97 -7.63
C GLN A 237 16.30 9.13 -7.19
N PRO A 238 17.06 8.96 -6.09
CA PRO A 238 18.10 9.91 -5.75
C PRO A 238 19.08 10.11 -6.89
N ASN A 239 19.28 11.36 -7.30
CA ASN A 239 20.27 11.69 -8.33
C ASN A 239 21.64 11.86 -7.68
N LYS A 240 22.16 10.76 -7.11
CA LYS A 240 23.51 10.73 -6.53
C LYS A 240 24.54 10.85 -7.65
N GLN A 241 25.33 11.91 -7.61
CA GLN A 241 26.48 12.07 -8.51
C GLN A 241 27.79 11.61 -7.87
N VAL A 242 27.79 11.43 -6.55
CA VAL A 242 28.93 11.00 -5.75
C VAL A 242 28.48 9.95 -4.73
N VAL A 243 29.36 9.00 -4.44
CA VAL A 243 29.21 7.99 -3.37
C VAL A 243 30.46 8.02 -2.49
N TRP A 244 30.29 7.84 -1.18
CA TRP A 244 31.40 7.73 -0.24
C TRP A 244 31.35 6.45 0.58
N THR A 245 32.50 5.97 1.03
CA THR A 245 32.62 4.73 1.80
C THR A 245 33.80 4.80 2.77
N PRO A 246 33.63 4.42 4.06
CA PRO A 246 32.35 4.02 4.66
C PRO A 246 31.39 5.21 4.80
N ASP A 247 30.11 4.91 5.02
CA ASP A 247 29.06 5.91 5.31
C ASP A 247 29.13 6.42 6.75
N GLU A 248 29.69 5.63 7.67
CA GLU A 248 30.06 5.99 9.05
C GLU A 248 31.50 5.57 9.37
N VAL A 249 32.24 6.40 10.13
CA VAL A 249 33.58 6.06 10.64
C VAL A 249 33.51 5.77 12.14
N ILE A 250 34.04 4.61 12.55
CA ILE A 250 34.06 4.18 13.95
C ILE A 250 35.51 3.97 14.37
N PHE A 251 35.95 4.71 15.39
CA PHE A 251 37.26 4.55 16.01
C PHE A 251 37.17 3.79 17.34
N TYR A 252 38.10 2.86 17.53
CA TYR A 252 38.37 2.26 18.84
C TYR A 252 39.72 2.78 19.32
N LEU A 253 39.69 3.79 20.17
CA LEU A 253 40.88 4.51 20.61
C LEU A 253 41.67 3.67 21.62
N GLN A 254 42.99 3.59 21.40
CA GLN A 254 43.94 3.01 22.34
C GLN A 254 44.83 4.09 22.93
N SER A 255 45.40 3.85 24.11
CA SER A 255 46.25 4.84 24.78
C SER A 255 47.47 5.20 23.92
N GLY A 256 47.70 6.51 23.75
CA GLY A 256 48.94 7.07 23.20
C GLY A 256 49.06 7.21 21.69
N GLN A 257 48.13 6.67 20.87
CA GLN A 257 48.21 6.80 19.40
C GLN A 257 46.92 7.36 18.76
N PRO A 258 47.02 8.36 17.87
CA PRO A 258 45.87 8.85 17.13
C PRO A 258 45.37 7.79 16.14
N SER A 259 44.05 7.60 16.10
CA SER A 259 43.41 6.71 15.11
C SER A 259 43.05 7.50 13.87
N SER A 260 43.22 6.91 12.68
CA SER A 260 42.95 7.55 11.40
C SER A 260 42.33 6.59 10.40
N GLN A 261 41.35 7.08 9.63
CA GLN A 261 40.66 6.31 8.58
C GLN A 261 40.41 7.20 7.35
N LEU A 262 40.43 6.58 6.18
CA LEU A 262 40.10 7.23 4.91
C LEU A 262 38.63 6.96 4.56
N VAL A 263 37.89 8.02 4.27
CA VAL A 263 36.60 7.94 3.60
C VAL A 263 36.84 8.19 2.11
N GLN A 264 36.67 7.15 1.31
CA GLN A 264 36.79 7.24 -0.14
C GLN A 264 35.55 7.92 -0.71
N ILE A 265 35.72 8.85 -1.63
CA ILE A 265 34.67 9.59 -2.32
C ILE A 265 34.84 9.38 -3.82
N ARG A 266 33.83 8.85 -4.49
CA ARG A 266 33.85 8.45 -5.89
C ARG A 266 32.74 9.15 -6.68
N SER A 267 33.09 9.75 -7.82
CA SER A 267 32.11 10.26 -8.78
C SER A 267 31.42 9.10 -9.50
N LEU A 268 30.09 9.20 -9.63
CA LEU A 268 29.27 8.35 -10.50
C LEU A 268 29.09 8.94 -11.90
N THR A 269 29.64 10.13 -12.15
CA THR A 269 29.56 10.83 -13.43
C THR A 269 30.93 10.82 -14.13
N ALA A 270 31.00 11.40 -15.33
CA ALA A 270 32.27 11.61 -16.02
C ALA A 270 33.14 12.71 -15.36
N GLU A 271 32.52 13.61 -14.60
CA GLU A 271 33.19 14.72 -13.94
C GLU A 271 33.93 14.29 -12.67
N PRO A 272 35.08 14.92 -12.35
CA PRO A 272 35.85 14.61 -11.15
C PRO A 272 35.17 15.20 -9.89
N VAL A 273 35.46 14.59 -8.73
CA VAL A 273 35.11 15.15 -7.43
C VAL A 273 36.11 16.25 -7.07
N ARG A 274 35.61 17.43 -6.68
CA ARG A 274 36.42 18.53 -6.15
C ARG A 274 35.91 18.94 -4.77
N ILE A 275 36.66 18.61 -3.74
CA ILE A 275 36.39 19.02 -2.35
C ILE A 275 36.89 20.46 -2.18
N VAL A 276 36.03 21.35 -1.73
CA VAL A 276 36.39 22.76 -1.44
C VAL A 276 36.60 22.99 0.05
N ASN A 277 35.90 22.24 0.89
CA ASN A 277 36.01 22.35 2.33
C ASN A 277 35.68 21.01 3.00
N ALA A 278 36.27 20.76 4.16
CA ALA A 278 35.88 19.64 5.01
C ALA A 278 36.16 19.97 6.48
N VAL A 279 35.11 19.99 7.30
CA VAL A 279 35.19 20.40 8.71
C VAL A 279 34.40 19.46 9.59
N SER A 280 34.85 19.26 10.84
CA SER A 280 34.09 18.57 11.87
C SER A 280 33.40 19.58 12.80
N ASP A 281 32.25 19.22 13.34
CA ASP A 281 31.61 19.94 14.45
C ASP A 281 32.23 19.66 15.82
N HIS A 282 33.22 18.77 15.92
CA HIS A 282 33.90 18.45 17.17
C HIS A 282 35.41 18.73 17.08
N PRO A 283 36.00 19.48 18.03
CA PRO A 283 37.40 19.95 17.94
C PRO A 283 38.45 18.82 17.98
N ALA A 284 38.10 17.67 18.56
CA ALA A 284 38.98 16.50 18.60
C ALA A 284 39.09 15.73 17.28
N VAL A 285 38.21 16.00 16.31
CA VAL A 285 38.17 15.32 15.02
C VAL A 285 38.89 16.17 13.98
N GLN A 286 40.05 15.69 13.55
CA GLN A 286 40.83 16.35 12.50
C GLN A 286 40.44 15.79 11.14
N VAL A 287 40.27 16.69 10.17
CA VAL A 287 39.89 16.35 8.80
C VAL A 287 40.95 16.90 7.85
N LYS A 288 41.48 16.05 6.97
CA LYS A 288 42.44 16.42 5.92
C LYS A 288 41.95 15.88 4.59
N PHE A 289 42.04 16.68 3.53
CA PHE A 289 41.61 16.30 2.20
C PHE A 289 42.54 16.89 1.13
N PRO A 290 42.67 16.24 -0.03
CA PRO A 290 43.44 16.79 -1.15
C PRO A 290 42.64 17.88 -1.87
N GLN A 291 43.34 18.90 -2.35
CA GLN A 291 42.76 19.99 -3.16
C GLN A 291 42.57 19.60 -4.63
N GLU A 292 43.20 18.51 -5.07
CA GLU A 292 43.14 18.03 -6.44
C GLU A 292 41.77 17.44 -6.79
N SER A 293 41.34 17.69 -8.03
CA SER A 293 40.12 17.08 -8.57
C SER A 293 40.42 15.73 -9.19
N ARG A 294 39.77 14.66 -8.70
CA ARG A 294 39.96 13.29 -9.20
C ARG A 294 38.62 12.57 -9.28
N ARG A 295 38.49 11.56 -10.15
CA ARG A 295 37.28 10.71 -10.20
C ARG A 295 37.03 9.95 -8.89
N MET A 296 38.11 9.65 -8.18
CA MET A 296 38.10 9.08 -6.84
C MET A 296 39.11 9.84 -5.99
N THR A 297 38.68 10.32 -4.84
CA THR A 297 39.47 11.05 -3.85
C THR A 297 39.19 10.48 -2.46
N ALA A 298 39.89 10.92 -1.43
CA ALA A 298 39.65 10.48 -0.07
C ALA A 298 39.82 11.60 0.94
N VAL A 299 38.94 11.63 1.94
CA VAL A 299 39.06 12.46 3.12
C VAL A 299 39.66 11.62 4.23
N ARG A 300 40.77 12.09 4.80
CA ARG A 300 41.38 11.49 5.99
C ARG A 300 40.75 12.10 7.22
N ILE A 301 40.21 11.25 8.08
CA ILE A 301 39.62 11.62 9.36
C ILE A 301 40.49 11.01 10.46
N SER A 302 40.79 11.79 11.50
CA SER A 302 41.59 11.34 12.62
C SER A 302 41.04 11.83 13.95
N VAL A 303 41.15 10.98 14.98
CA VAL A 303 40.79 11.33 16.37
C VAL A 303 41.97 10.99 17.27
N SER A 304 42.38 11.96 18.10
CA SER A 304 43.48 11.75 19.06
C SER A 304 42.91 11.43 20.45
N PRO A 305 43.37 10.36 21.12
CA PRO A 305 42.98 10.06 22.50
C PRO A 305 43.47 11.11 23.50
N ALA A 306 44.43 11.97 23.14
CA ALA A 306 44.83 13.10 23.98
C ALA A 306 43.80 14.24 24.01
N THR A 307 42.90 14.28 23.03
CA THR A 307 41.90 15.36 22.86
C THR A 307 40.49 14.96 23.31
N VAL A 308 40.28 13.71 23.70
CA VAL A 308 39.00 13.18 24.20
C VAL A 308 39.26 12.29 25.40
N SER A 309 38.39 12.36 26.41
CA SER A 309 38.45 11.52 27.63
C SER A 309 37.29 10.52 27.73
N THR A 310 36.25 10.68 26.91
CA THR A 310 35.05 9.85 26.89
C THR A 310 34.66 9.48 25.45
N SER A 311 33.90 8.38 25.31
CA SER A 311 33.29 8.01 24.03
C SER A 311 32.38 9.15 23.54
N GLY A 312 32.29 9.32 22.23
CA GLY A 312 31.54 10.43 21.66
C GLY A 312 31.23 10.27 20.19
N THR A 313 30.55 11.29 19.66
CA THR A 313 30.09 11.37 18.28
C THR A 313 30.43 12.73 17.69
N ALA A 314 30.65 12.77 16.39
CA ALA A 314 30.82 14.02 15.63
C ALA A 314 30.25 13.85 14.22
N LEU A 315 30.02 14.97 13.54
CA LEU A 315 29.63 15.02 12.14
C LEU A 315 30.69 15.76 11.33
N VAL A 316 31.24 15.11 10.31
CA VAL A 316 32.12 15.75 9.33
C VAL A 316 31.29 16.20 8.13
N ARG A 317 31.36 17.50 7.82
CA ARG A 317 30.75 18.12 6.64
C ARG A 317 31.81 18.28 5.56
N VAL A 318 31.61 17.66 4.40
CA VAL A 318 32.51 17.76 3.24
C VAL A 318 31.78 18.48 2.12
N GLU A 319 32.23 19.67 1.76
CA GLU A 319 31.64 20.48 0.70
C GLU A 319 32.34 20.18 -0.63
N LEU A 320 31.54 19.86 -1.64
CA LEU A 320 31.99 19.61 -3.01
C LEU A 320 31.58 20.77 -3.90
N SER A 321 32.42 21.08 -4.89
CA SER A 321 32.08 22.00 -6.00
C SER A 321 31.86 21.28 -7.33
N LYS A 322 32.35 20.05 -7.45
CA LYS A 322 32.17 19.15 -8.60
C LYS A 322 31.93 17.73 -8.11
N PRO A 323 31.10 16.92 -8.79
CA PRO A 323 30.39 17.21 -10.06
C PRO A 323 29.20 18.18 -9.92
N ARG A 324 28.74 18.44 -8.70
CA ARG A 324 27.82 19.55 -8.38
C ARG A 324 28.19 20.14 -7.03
N ALA A 325 27.66 21.34 -6.75
CA ALA A 325 27.71 21.90 -5.42
C ALA A 325 26.83 21.05 -4.47
N GLU A 326 27.45 20.31 -3.56
CA GLU A 326 26.74 19.49 -2.57
C GLU A 326 27.58 19.31 -1.31
N THR A 327 26.92 19.05 -0.17
CA THR A 327 27.58 18.80 1.12
C THR A 327 27.33 17.36 1.55
N LEU A 328 28.40 16.59 1.74
CA LEU A 328 28.34 15.25 2.29
C LEU A 328 28.42 15.31 3.82
N LEU A 329 27.64 14.47 4.49
CA LEU A 329 27.61 14.34 5.94
C LEU A 329 28.12 12.95 6.33
N ILE A 330 29.22 12.89 7.07
CA ILE A 330 29.88 11.65 7.49
C ILE A 330 29.85 11.59 9.01
N PRO A 331 29.00 10.72 9.61
CA PRO A 331 28.98 10.49 11.05
C PRO A 331 30.26 9.79 11.51
N ILE A 332 30.79 10.26 12.65
CA ILE A 332 31.96 9.72 13.31
C ILE A 332 31.55 9.28 14.72
N ARG A 333 31.99 8.09 15.14
CA ARG A 333 31.89 7.61 16.51
C ARG A 333 33.24 7.16 17.02
N TRP A 334 33.51 7.34 18.31
CA TRP A 334 34.68 6.76 18.95
C TRP A 334 34.35 6.18 20.33
N ALA A 335 35.07 5.11 20.69
CA ALA A 335 35.03 4.48 22.00
C ALA A 335 36.42 4.02 22.44
N PHE A 336 36.66 3.88 23.75
CA PHE A 336 37.96 3.47 24.32
C PHE A 336 38.13 1.94 24.45
N SER A 337 37.10 1.15 24.13
CA SER A 337 37.15 -0.31 24.08
C SER A 337 36.18 -0.86 23.03
N ASN A 338 36.51 -2.01 22.45
CA ASN A 338 35.62 -2.72 21.54
C ASN A 338 34.68 -3.61 22.39
N PRO A 339 33.35 -3.48 22.31
CA PRO A 339 32.43 -4.30 23.11
C PRO A 339 32.44 -5.80 22.78
N LYS A 340 33.20 -6.23 21.76
CA LYS A 340 33.35 -7.64 21.35
C LYS A 340 34.67 -8.31 21.78
N ARG A 341 35.37 -7.77 22.79
CA ARG A 341 36.55 -8.42 23.37
C ARG A 341 36.49 -8.47 24.88
#